data_AF-A0A1A8FBU2-F1
#
_entry.id   AF-A0A1A8FBU2-F1
#
_cell.length_a   1.000
_cell.length_b   1.000
_cell.length_c   1.000
_cell.angle_alpha   90.00
_cell.angle_beta   90.00
_cell.angle_gamma   90.00
#
_symmetry.space_group_name_H-M   'P 1'
#
loop_
_entity.id
_entity.type
_entity.pdbx_description
1 polymer ?
#
loop_
_entity_poly.entity_id
_entity_poly.type
_entity_poly.pdbx_seq_one_letter_code
_entity_poly.pdbx_strand_id
1 'polypeptide(L)'
;MFAVVAIILIFLVIFILKHVFGSSGPNPFEKDCREPLKKMVFDKKERNKVLKQGFLASKVPENLDAIIIGSGVGGLGLAVFLAKVGKKVLVLEQHSRAGGCCHTFTEKGFEFDVGIHYIGELLDHKPFRCVLDQMTNGQLQWAPLENPFDHIVLGPPENRRCYPIYSGKTRFPEELKKCFPGEEKAIDEYLRLVKKTGNGVWLLAMLKILPLPLAKFLVYTGLVKHLSYFFKMAPRTLTDVVSELTQNKDLRAVFSYIFGTYGNAPKEASFAMHSLLTTHYLNGAWYPKGGSSQIAYHMIPIIEKAGGAVLVRAQVNRILFNQEKEACGVSVLKGQEEVHIHAPMVISDAGIFNTYEKLLPKELQAMPAIQRQLSMVKHGESGLSIFVGLNGTKEELGLKANNYWVFAENDFDQLVAEYRSKKREEAAKNIPLLFVASPSAKDPTWEERSPGKSTLTLVSFAKYEWFEEWKDGKVGNRGPDYQDLKQAFIDSALEVVLDVYPKITRDKIEYIDAGTPITNTHYIAAPRGEFYGVDHGIARFHPEFSTMIRPQTPLKNLYLTGQDVMLCGLTGALAGALNCGSAILNRNLHLDAISLAKRAKCSNNKMKEA
;
A
#
# COMPACT_ATOMS: atom_id res chain seq x y z
N MET A 1 -12.96 -2.39 -47.91
CA MET A 1 -12.32 -2.91 -46.68
C MET A 1 -11.76 -1.80 -45.79
N PHE A 2 -10.87 -0.92 -46.29
CA PHE A 2 -10.30 0.19 -45.49
C PHE A 2 -11.33 1.16 -44.88
N ALA A 3 -12.36 1.56 -45.64
CA ALA A 3 -13.41 2.44 -45.12
C ALA A 3 -14.20 1.81 -43.96
N VAL A 4 -14.51 0.51 -44.05
CA VAL A 4 -15.25 -0.22 -43.01
C VAL A 4 -14.40 -0.36 -41.74
N VAL A 5 -13.11 -0.67 -41.88
CA VAL A 5 -12.16 -0.73 -40.75
C VAL A 5 -12.02 0.66 -40.10
N ALA A 6 -11.92 1.73 -40.89
CA ALA A 6 -11.84 3.09 -40.37
C ALA A 6 -13.11 3.49 -39.59
N ILE A 7 -14.30 3.13 -40.09
CA ILE A 7 -15.59 3.38 -39.40
C ILE A 7 -15.66 2.61 -38.09
N ILE A 8 -15.26 1.33 -38.07
CA ILE A 8 -15.22 0.51 -36.84
C ILE A 8 -14.25 1.12 -35.83
N LEU A 9 -13.07 1.58 -36.26
CA LEU A 9 -12.10 2.25 -35.40
C LEU A 9 -12.64 3.56 -34.83
N ILE A 10 -13.31 4.37 -35.64
CA ILE A 10 -13.96 5.62 -35.19
C ILE A 10 -15.04 5.30 -34.16
N PHE A 11 -15.89 4.29 -34.42
CA PHE A 11 -16.91 3.87 -33.47
C PHE A 11 -16.30 3.36 -32.17
N LEU A 12 -15.24 2.57 -32.24
CA LEU A 12 -14.48 2.09 -31.08
C LEU A 12 -13.90 3.24 -30.27
N VAL A 13 -13.31 4.25 -30.93
CA VAL A 13 -12.80 5.46 -30.28
C VAL A 13 -13.92 6.23 -29.61
N ILE A 14 -15.03 6.49 -30.30
CA ILE A 14 -16.19 7.18 -29.73
C ILE A 14 -16.74 6.41 -28.52
N PHE A 15 -16.84 5.08 -28.62
CA PHE A 15 -17.33 4.22 -27.55
C PHE A 15 -16.40 4.23 -26.33
N ILE A 16 -15.07 4.19 -26.54
CA ILE A 16 -14.07 4.37 -25.49
C ILE A 16 -14.21 5.76 -24.87
N LEU A 17 -14.26 6.81 -25.67
CA LEU A 17 -14.39 8.19 -25.17
C LEU A 17 -15.66 8.35 -24.34
N LYS A 18 -16.78 7.79 -24.79
CA LYS A 18 -18.05 7.81 -24.05
C LYS A 18 -17.96 7.10 -22.70
N HIS A 19 -17.26 5.98 -22.58
CA HIS A 19 -17.16 5.27 -21.29
C HIS A 19 -16.06 5.81 -20.39
N VAL A 20 -15.00 6.36 -20.96
CA VAL A 20 -13.89 6.94 -20.22
C VAL A 20 -14.26 8.33 -19.70
N PHE A 21 -14.91 9.16 -20.53
CA PHE A 21 -15.24 10.55 -20.21
C PHE A 21 -16.73 10.80 -19.95
N GLY A 22 -17.63 9.96 -20.47
CA GLY A 22 -19.05 10.04 -20.13
C GLY A 22 -19.29 9.46 -18.75
N SER A 23 -19.97 10.22 -17.90
CA SER A 23 -20.29 9.85 -16.52
C SER A 23 -21.78 10.05 -16.29
N SER A 24 -22.45 9.04 -15.73
CA SER A 24 -23.90 9.11 -15.48
C SER A 24 -24.26 9.12 -14.00
N GLY A 25 -23.39 8.61 -13.12
CA GLY A 25 -23.63 8.64 -11.67
C GLY A 25 -23.01 9.85 -10.95
N PRO A 26 -23.26 9.92 -9.63
CA PRO A 26 -22.90 11.07 -8.80
C PRO A 26 -21.38 11.19 -8.64
N ASN A 27 -20.91 12.41 -8.40
CA ASN A 27 -19.48 12.73 -8.36
C ASN A 27 -19.03 13.11 -6.94
N PRO A 28 -18.25 12.27 -6.23
CA PRO A 28 -17.72 12.61 -4.91
C PRO A 28 -16.64 13.72 -4.93
N PHE A 29 -16.14 14.08 -6.12
CA PHE A 29 -15.14 15.13 -6.36
C PHE A 29 -15.72 16.36 -7.08
N GLU A 30 -17.05 16.51 -7.09
CA GLU A 30 -17.70 17.64 -7.75
C GLU A 30 -17.22 18.99 -7.18
N LYS A 31 -17.17 19.05 -5.84
CA LYS A 31 -16.78 20.22 -5.04
C LYS A 31 -15.49 19.92 -4.30
N ASP A 32 -14.67 20.96 -4.13
CA ASP A 32 -13.54 20.92 -3.21
C ASP A 32 -14.05 21.02 -1.77
N CYS A 33 -13.82 19.98 -0.97
CA CYS A 33 -14.30 19.87 0.41
C CYS A 33 -13.22 20.13 1.46
N ARG A 34 -12.08 20.69 1.06
CA ARG A 34 -11.03 21.10 2.00
C ARG A 34 -11.57 22.16 2.95
N GLU A 35 -11.40 21.92 4.24
CA GLU A 35 -11.74 22.84 5.33
C GLU A 35 -10.44 23.47 5.88
N PRO A 36 -10.51 24.63 6.54
CA PRO A 36 -9.39 25.15 7.33
C PRO A 36 -8.86 24.10 8.32
N LEU A 37 -7.54 24.10 8.53
CA LEU A 37 -6.90 23.15 9.43
C LEU A 37 -7.37 23.35 10.88
N LYS A 38 -7.84 22.27 11.49
CA LYS A 38 -8.16 22.22 12.92
C LYS A 38 -6.89 21.91 13.72
N LYS A 39 -6.90 22.27 15.01
CA LYS A 39 -5.82 21.89 15.93
C LYS A 39 -5.72 20.35 16.00
N MET A 40 -4.51 19.83 15.93
CA MET A 40 -4.28 18.39 16.01
C MET A 40 -4.65 17.85 17.40
N VAL A 41 -5.33 16.71 17.43
CA VAL A 41 -5.76 16.04 18.66
C VAL A 41 -4.80 14.91 18.99
N PHE A 42 -4.05 15.06 20.08
CA PHE A 42 -3.11 14.06 20.59
C PHE A 42 -3.63 13.23 21.75
N ASP A 43 -4.66 13.72 22.47
CA ASP A 43 -5.23 12.98 23.59
C ASP A 43 -5.76 11.61 23.14
N LYS A 44 -5.26 10.55 23.79
CA LYS A 44 -5.56 9.17 23.38
C LYS A 44 -7.02 8.82 23.64
N LYS A 45 -7.67 9.35 24.67
CA LYS A 45 -9.08 9.04 24.97
C LYS A 45 -9.97 9.65 23.89
N GLU A 46 -9.74 10.90 23.51
CA GLU A 46 -10.47 11.57 22.42
C GLU A 46 -10.26 10.87 21.08
N ARG A 47 -9.02 10.51 20.73
CA ARG A 47 -8.75 9.75 19.50
C ARG A 47 -9.43 8.38 19.49
N ASN A 48 -9.45 7.68 20.63
CA ASN A 48 -10.07 6.36 20.75
C ASN A 48 -11.60 6.40 20.57
N LYS A 49 -12.26 7.53 20.84
CA LYS A 49 -13.69 7.71 20.52
C LYS A 49 -13.98 7.58 19.03
N VAL A 50 -13.00 7.88 18.18
CA VAL A 50 -13.11 7.75 16.71
C VAL A 50 -12.56 6.40 16.25
N LEU A 51 -11.32 6.07 16.63
CA LEU A 51 -10.57 4.94 16.07
C LEU A 51 -10.92 3.56 16.65
N LYS A 52 -11.60 3.49 17.81
CA LYS A 52 -11.79 2.23 18.57
C LYS A 52 -13.26 1.92 18.90
N GLN A 53 -14.19 2.47 18.12
CA GLN A 53 -15.62 2.26 18.28
C GLN A 53 -16.00 0.79 18.10
N GLY A 54 -16.23 0.09 19.20
CA GLY A 54 -16.51 -1.34 19.18
C GLY A 54 -17.87 -1.65 18.56
N PHE A 55 -17.93 -2.77 17.87
CA PHE A 55 -19.17 -3.35 17.36
C PHE A 55 -20.17 -3.63 18.48
N LEU A 56 -21.39 -3.14 18.28
CA LEU A 56 -22.61 -3.50 19.00
C LEU A 56 -23.73 -3.51 17.96
N ALA A 57 -24.64 -4.48 18.03
CA ALA A 57 -25.78 -4.55 17.10
C ALA A 57 -26.60 -3.25 17.10
N SER A 58 -26.75 -2.62 18.27
CA SER A 58 -27.43 -1.31 18.43
C SER A 58 -26.69 -0.12 17.82
N LYS A 59 -25.42 -0.28 17.42
CA LYS A 59 -24.64 0.74 16.71
C LYS A 59 -24.64 0.56 15.19
N VAL A 60 -25.27 -0.49 14.69
CA VAL A 60 -25.43 -0.70 13.25
C VAL A 60 -26.48 0.29 12.74
N PRO A 61 -26.14 1.18 11.79
CA PRO A 61 -27.13 2.10 11.22
C PRO A 61 -28.23 1.34 10.49
N GLU A 62 -29.46 1.85 10.54
CA GLU A 62 -30.57 1.34 9.73
C GLU A 62 -30.46 1.82 8.27
N ASN A 63 -31.06 1.05 7.35
CA ASN A 63 -31.17 1.39 5.93
C ASN A 63 -29.80 1.61 5.25
N LEU A 64 -28.89 0.65 5.42
CA LEU A 64 -27.56 0.68 4.80
C LEU A 64 -27.65 0.55 3.27
N ASP A 65 -26.85 1.35 2.57
CA ASP A 65 -26.61 1.18 1.14
C ASP A 65 -25.51 0.15 0.86
N ALA A 66 -24.54 0.03 1.77
CA ALA A 66 -23.40 -0.85 1.58
C ALA A 66 -22.75 -1.26 2.91
N ILE A 67 -22.16 -2.47 2.91
CA ILE A 67 -21.26 -2.96 3.96
C ILE A 67 -19.87 -3.13 3.35
N ILE A 68 -18.85 -2.62 4.04
CA ILE A 68 -17.44 -2.80 3.68
C ILE A 68 -16.76 -3.67 4.73
N ILE A 69 -16.10 -4.74 4.28
CA ILE A 69 -15.34 -5.66 5.12
C ILE A 69 -13.87 -5.23 5.11
N GLY A 70 -13.38 -4.73 6.25
CA GLY A 70 -12.02 -4.23 6.44
C GLY A 70 -11.94 -2.70 6.42
N SER A 71 -11.19 -2.13 7.35
CA SER A 71 -10.93 -0.68 7.46
C SER A 71 -9.55 -0.28 6.92
N GLY A 72 -8.99 -1.04 5.99
CA GLY A 72 -7.84 -0.61 5.22
C GLY A 72 -8.15 0.68 4.43
N VAL A 73 -7.12 1.33 3.90
CA VAL A 73 -7.31 2.59 3.15
C VAL A 73 -8.19 2.38 1.90
N GLY A 74 -8.21 1.17 1.34
CA GLY A 74 -9.11 0.81 0.23
C GLY A 74 -10.58 0.88 0.65
N GLY A 75 -10.90 0.28 1.80
CA GLY A 75 -12.24 0.23 2.37
C GLY A 75 -12.70 1.57 2.94
N LEU A 76 -11.90 2.19 3.82
CA LEU A 76 -12.20 3.53 4.35
C LEU A 76 -12.30 4.56 3.24
N GLY A 77 -11.43 4.45 2.24
CA GLY A 77 -11.44 5.39 1.14
C GLY A 77 -12.67 5.29 0.26
N LEU A 78 -13.09 4.08 -0.07
CA LEU A 78 -14.35 3.85 -0.76
C LEU A 78 -15.55 4.30 0.07
N ALA A 79 -15.56 4.02 1.38
CA ALA A 79 -16.61 4.47 2.29
C ALA A 79 -16.77 6.00 2.24
N VAL A 80 -15.68 6.75 2.25
CA VAL A 80 -15.71 8.21 2.13
C VAL A 80 -16.27 8.66 0.78
N PHE A 81 -15.88 8.02 -0.33
CA PHE A 81 -16.42 8.37 -1.65
C PHE A 81 -17.93 8.14 -1.73
N LEU A 82 -18.42 7.01 -1.20
CA LEU A 82 -19.84 6.70 -1.14
C LEU A 82 -20.60 7.66 -0.20
N ALA A 83 -20.03 7.96 0.97
CA ALA A 83 -20.59 8.93 1.93
C ALA A 83 -20.75 10.33 1.32
N LYS A 84 -19.77 10.79 0.52
CA LYS A 84 -19.82 12.10 -0.16
C LYS A 84 -20.93 12.20 -1.21
N VAL A 85 -21.45 11.08 -1.70
CA VAL A 85 -22.62 11.04 -2.59
C VAL A 85 -23.89 10.60 -1.86
N GLY A 86 -23.91 10.69 -0.53
CA GLY A 86 -25.09 10.51 0.31
C GLY A 86 -25.41 9.06 0.68
N LYS A 87 -24.48 8.11 0.44
CA LYS A 87 -24.68 6.70 0.78
C LYS A 87 -24.36 6.41 2.24
N LYS A 88 -25.21 5.61 2.90
CA LYS A 88 -24.97 5.11 4.26
C LYS A 88 -24.16 3.83 4.21
N VAL A 89 -22.92 3.89 4.70
CA VAL A 89 -21.96 2.79 4.63
C VAL A 89 -21.56 2.33 6.01
N LEU A 90 -21.60 1.02 6.23
CA LEU A 90 -21.04 0.39 7.43
C LEU A 90 -19.69 -0.25 7.09
N VAL A 91 -18.63 0.15 7.79
CA VAL A 91 -17.31 -0.49 7.71
C VAL A 91 -17.10 -1.37 8.93
N LEU A 92 -16.76 -2.65 8.71
CA LEU A 92 -16.53 -3.64 9.77
C LEU A 92 -15.05 -4.03 9.79
N GLU A 93 -14.40 -3.84 10.94
CA GLU A 93 -12.97 -4.09 11.14
C GLU A 93 -12.78 -5.17 12.21
N GLN A 94 -12.01 -6.21 11.89
CA GLN A 94 -11.73 -7.29 12.84
C GLN A 94 -10.84 -6.83 14.01
N HIS A 95 -9.86 -5.96 13.74
CA HIS A 95 -8.91 -5.49 14.74
C HIS A 95 -9.64 -4.64 15.80
N SER A 96 -9.02 -4.43 16.94
CA SER A 96 -9.44 -3.46 17.96
C SER A 96 -9.30 -1.97 17.59
N ARG A 97 -8.80 -1.64 16.38
CA ARG A 97 -8.49 -0.29 15.90
C ARG A 97 -8.74 -0.23 14.39
N ALA A 98 -9.28 0.88 13.92
CA ALA A 98 -9.49 1.12 12.49
C ALA A 98 -8.19 1.57 11.79
N GLY A 99 -8.05 1.26 10.50
CA GLY A 99 -7.01 1.78 9.62
C GLY A 99 -6.19 0.74 8.85
N GLY A 100 -6.38 -0.56 9.07
CA GLY A 100 -5.53 -1.61 8.47
C GLY A 100 -4.04 -1.31 8.72
N CYS A 101 -3.17 -1.38 7.71
CA CYS A 101 -1.74 -1.04 7.86
C CYS A 101 -1.44 0.46 8.15
N CYS A 102 -2.45 1.33 8.22
CA CYS A 102 -2.32 2.74 8.60
C CYS A 102 -2.68 3.00 10.08
N HIS A 103 -2.64 1.97 10.93
CA HIS A 103 -2.83 2.14 12.36
C HIS A 103 -1.49 2.28 13.10
N THR A 104 -1.57 2.75 14.35
CA THR A 104 -0.44 2.78 15.28
C THR A 104 -0.75 1.96 16.53
N PHE A 105 0.30 1.47 17.19
CA PHE A 105 0.20 0.93 18.54
C PHE A 105 1.16 1.68 19.47
N THR A 106 0.87 1.63 20.77
CA THR A 106 1.77 2.20 21.79
C THR A 106 2.21 1.08 22.73
N GLU A 107 3.49 0.97 22.99
CA GLU A 107 4.06 0.07 23.99
C GLU A 107 5.17 0.80 24.76
N LYS A 108 5.23 0.63 26.09
CA LYS A 108 6.21 1.32 26.98
C LYS A 108 6.37 2.84 26.73
N GLY A 109 5.30 3.51 26.31
CA GLY A 109 5.32 4.95 26.01
C GLY A 109 5.87 5.32 24.64
N PHE A 110 6.23 4.36 23.79
CA PHE A 110 6.62 4.56 22.39
C PHE A 110 5.44 4.27 21.47
N GLU A 111 5.20 5.13 20.48
CA GLU A 111 4.20 4.91 19.43
C GLU A 111 4.89 4.45 18.13
N PHE A 112 4.36 3.39 17.51
CA PHE A 112 4.91 2.85 16.27
C PHE A 112 3.85 2.76 15.19
N ASP A 113 4.23 3.15 13.96
CA ASP A 113 3.48 2.79 12.75
C ASP A 113 3.79 1.36 12.36
N VAL A 114 2.76 0.63 11.91
CA VAL A 114 2.92 -0.78 11.51
C VAL A 114 3.20 -0.97 10.02
N GLY A 115 3.02 0.06 9.19
CA GLY A 115 3.14 -0.10 7.73
C GLY A 115 3.55 1.13 6.94
N ILE A 116 3.09 2.34 7.29
CA ILE A 116 3.49 3.55 6.57
C ILE A 116 4.86 4.04 7.06
N HIS A 117 5.86 3.93 6.19
CA HIS A 117 7.20 4.47 6.47
C HIS A 117 7.45 5.81 5.79
N TYR A 118 6.98 5.98 4.55
CA TYR A 118 7.05 7.22 3.77
C TYR A 118 6.21 7.06 2.48
N ILE A 119 5.78 8.18 1.90
CA ILE A 119 4.88 8.25 0.73
C ILE A 119 5.38 9.33 -0.23
N GLY A 120 5.37 9.05 -1.53
CA GLY A 120 5.72 9.99 -2.59
C GLY A 120 4.50 10.68 -3.24
N GLU A 121 4.74 11.46 -4.30
CA GLU A 121 3.69 12.15 -5.08
C GLU A 121 2.73 13.06 -4.27
N LEU A 122 3.21 13.68 -3.18
CA LEU A 122 2.38 14.55 -2.31
C LEU A 122 2.51 16.05 -2.55
N LEU A 123 3.18 16.47 -3.64
CA LEU A 123 3.15 17.86 -4.06
C LEU A 123 1.70 18.33 -4.28
N ASP A 124 1.36 19.54 -3.82
CA ASP A 124 -0.03 20.03 -3.71
C ASP A 124 -0.84 20.02 -5.01
N HIS A 125 -0.19 20.01 -6.17
CA HIS A 125 -0.84 20.00 -7.48
C HIS A 125 -1.04 18.59 -8.06
N LYS A 126 -0.60 17.53 -7.37
CA LYS A 126 -0.69 16.16 -7.87
C LYS A 126 -2.08 15.58 -7.59
N PRO A 127 -2.64 14.79 -8.53
CA PRO A 127 -3.93 14.15 -8.33
C PRO A 127 -4.02 13.30 -7.07
N PHE A 128 -2.95 12.57 -6.74
CA PHE A 128 -2.94 11.72 -5.54
C PHE A 128 -3.08 12.54 -4.25
N ARG A 129 -2.34 13.65 -4.12
CA ARG A 129 -2.52 14.58 -3.00
C ARG A 129 -3.93 15.13 -2.92
N CYS A 130 -4.50 15.53 -4.06
CA CYS A 130 -5.89 16.00 -4.12
C CYS A 130 -6.87 14.94 -3.58
N VAL A 131 -6.72 13.67 -3.96
CA VAL A 131 -7.61 12.60 -3.45
C VAL A 131 -7.52 12.50 -1.92
N LEU A 132 -6.31 12.46 -1.35
CA LEU A 132 -6.11 12.41 0.10
C LEU A 132 -6.72 13.61 0.82
N ASP A 133 -6.53 14.80 0.27
CA ASP A 133 -7.13 16.01 0.83
C ASP A 133 -8.66 15.91 0.81
N GLN A 134 -9.27 15.46 -0.30
CA GLN A 134 -10.73 15.33 -0.36
C GLN A 134 -11.26 14.29 0.62
N MET A 135 -10.52 13.20 0.85
CA MET A 135 -10.96 12.14 1.75
C MET A 135 -10.80 12.45 3.23
N THR A 136 -10.11 13.53 3.55
CA THR A 136 -9.84 13.96 4.92
C THR A 136 -10.32 15.38 5.17
N ASN A 137 -11.11 15.95 4.25
CA ASN A 137 -11.51 17.36 4.23
C ASN A 137 -10.31 18.32 4.45
N GLY A 138 -9.15 18.01 3.86
CA GLY A 138 -7.93 18.79 3.93
C GLY A 138 -7.20 18.74 5.27
N GLN A 139 -7.62 17.89 6.21
CA GLN A 139 -7.06 17.88 7.56
C GLN A 139 -5.72 17.13 7.68
N LEU A 140 -5.44 16.21 6.75
CA LEU A 140 -4.19 15.43 6.79
C LEU A 140 -2.99 16.28 6.39
N GLN A 141 -2.02 16.40 7.30
CA GLN A 141 -0.80 17.17 7.09
C GLN A 141 0.41 16.26 6.84
N TRP A 142 1.35 16.75 6.03
CA TRP A 142 2.52 15.98 5.59
C TRP A 142 3.81 16.74 5.88
N ALA A 143 4.82 16.02 6.35
CA ALA A 143 6.19 16.51 6.53
C ALA A 143 7.08 15.93 5.43
N PRO A 144 7.83 16.74 4.66
CA PRO A 144 8.83 16.22 3.74
C PRO A 144 9.96 15.53 4.53
N LEU A 145 10.50 14.45 3.97
CA LEU A 145 11.74 13.84 4.44
C LEU A 145 12.95 14.70 4.02
N GLU A 146 14.12 14.32 4.52
CA GLU A 146 15.41 14.84 4.10
C GLU A 146 15.63 14.69 2.57
N ASN A 147 16.61 15.41 2.03
CA ASN A 147 17.06 15.23 0.65
C ASN A 147 18.59 15.18 0.65
N PRO A 148 19.19 13.99 0.85
CA PRO A 148 18.68 12.68 0.43
C PRO A 148 17.66 12.04 1.39
N PHE A 149 16.65 11.35 0.84
CA PHE A 149 15.59 10.72 1.65
C PHE A 149 15.87 9.25 1.96
N ASP A 150 16.60 8.55 1.08
CA ASP A 150 17.05 7.17 1.27
C ASP A 150 18.58 7.11 1.18
N HIS A 151 19.19 6.21 1.95
CA HIS A 151 20.61 5.86 1.88
C HIS A 151 20.74 4.37 1.59
N ILE A 152 21.36 4.02 0.47
CA ILE A 152 21.64 2.62 0.14
C ILE A 152 23.00 2.27 0.70
N VAL A 153 23.07 1.26 1.56
CA VAL A 153 24.32 0.77 2.14
C VAL A 153 24.57 -0.64 1.61
N LEU A 154 25.68 -0.83 0.91
CA LEU A 154 26.06 -2.11 0.28
C LEU A 154 27.37 -2.63 0.88
N GLY A 155 27.43 -3.95 1.10
CA GLY A 155 28.64 -4.62 1.53
C GLY A 155 28.71 -4.83 3.05
N PRO A 156 29.70 -5.62 3.51
CA PRO A 156 29.90 -5.90 4.92
C PRO A 156 30.49 -4.68 5.65
N PRO A 157 30.40 -4.61 7.00
CA PRO A 157 30.85 -3.47 7.81
C PRO A 157 32.25 -2.92 7.46
N GLU A 158 33.19 -3.79 7.11
CA GLU A 158 34.58 -3.45 6.83
C GLU A 158 34.76 -2.71 5.49
N ASN A 159 33.80 -2.81 4.57
CA ASN A 159 33.87 -2.20 3.24
C ASN A 159 32.50 -1.69 2.75
N ARG A 160 31.77 -1.01 3.64
CA ARG A 160 30.46 -0.44 3.31
C ARG A 160 30.56 0.70 2.30
N ARG A 161 29.75 0.60 1.27
CA ARG A 161 29.54 1.65 0.27
C ARG A 161 28.18 2.27 0.51
N CYS A 162 28.13 3.60 0.61
CA CYS A 162 26.89 4.33 0.87
C CYS A 162 26.55 5.25 -0.31
N TYR A 163 25.35 5.07 -0.86
CA TYR A 163 24.83 5.86 -1.97
C TYR A 163 23.58 6.64 -1.52
N PRO A 164 23.66 7.98 -1.40
CA PRO A 164 22.50 8.80 -1.06
C PRO A 164 21.53 8.92 -2.24
N ILE A 165 20.24 8.74 -1.98
CA ILE A 165 19.17 8.90 -2.96
C ILE A 165 18.48 10.23 -2.74
N TYR A 166 18.71 11.13 -3.69
CA TYR A 166 18.09 12.44 -3.75
C TYR A 166 16.78 12.40 -4.51
N SER A 167 15.96 13.42 -4.28
CA SER A 167 14.78 13.73 -5.09
C SER A 167 14.99 15.00 -5.92
N GLY A 168 14.18 15.15 -6.96
CA GLY A 168 14.17 16.31 -7.85
C GLY A 168 14.66 15.96 -9.25
N LYS A 169 14.07 16.61 -10.26
CA LYS A 169 14.33 16.32 -11.68
C LYS A 169 15.79 16.52 -12.11
N THR A 170 16.51 17.40 -11.42
CA THR A 170 17.88 17.80 -11.73
C THR A 170 18.88 17.20 -10.74
N ARG A 171 18.65 17.43 -9.44
CA ARG A 171 19.56 16.98 -8.37
C ARG A 171 19.74 15.45 -8.35
N PHE A 172 18.66 14.68 -8.49
CA PHE A 172 18.77 13.21 -8.43
C PHE A 172 19.69 12.63 -9.51
N PRO A 173 19.49 12.92 -10.82
CA PRO A 173 20.42 12.47 -11.85
C PRO A 173 21.85 12.97 -11.65
N GLU A 174 22.04 14.24 -11.27
CA GLU A 174 23.38 14.83 -11.12
C GLU A 174 24.17 14.19 -9.99
N GLU A 175 23.56 14.03 -8.82
CA GLU A 175 24.21 13.39 -7.67
C GLU A 175 24.50 11.91 -7.95
N LEU A 176 23.60 11.21 -8.63
CA LEU A 176 23.85 9.82 -9.01
C LEU A 176 25.02 9.69 -9.99
N LYS A 177 25.15 10.61 -10.96
CA LYS A 177 26.30 10.65 -11.88
C LYS A 177 27.62 10.94 -11.17
N LYS A 178 27.61 11.80 -10.13
CA LYS A 178 28.80 12.03 -9.29
C LYS A 178 29.25 10.76 -8.57
N CYS A 179 28.31 9.92 -8.12
CA CYS A 179 28.63 8.64 -7.49
C CYS A 179 29.18 7.59 -8.47
N PHE A 180 28.86 7.69 -9.76
CA PHE A 180 29.21 6.70 -10.79
C PHE A 180 29.77 7.39 -12.05
N PRO A 181 31.00 7.94 -11.98
CA PRO A 181 31.64 8.57 -13.14
C PRO A 181 31.81 7.56 -14.29
N GLY A 182 31.43 7.95 -15.51
CA GLY A 182 31.46 7.09 -16.71
C GLY A 182 30.18 6.31 -16.99
N GLU A 183 29.20 6.34 -16.08
CA GLU A 183 27.91 5.65 -16.21
C GLU A 183 26.76 6.62 -16.61
N GLU A 184 27.07 7.82 -17.08
CA GLU A 184 26.08 8.88 -17.30
C GLU A 184 25.00 8.46 -18.30
N LYS A 185 25.40 7.74 -19.37
CA LYS A 185 24.48 7.22 -20.38
C LYS A 185 23.52 6.17 -19.80
N ALA A 186 24.03 5.28 -18.95
CA ALA A 186 23.23 4.24 -18.31
C ALA A 186 22.19 4.86 -17.36
N ILE A 187 22.61 5.87 -16.58
CA ILE A 187 21.75 6.63 -15.67
C ILE A 187 20.65 7.37 -16.44
N ASP A 188 21.00 8.10 -17.50
CA ASP A 188 20.02 8.85 -18.29
C ASP A 188 19.00 7.92 -18.96
N GLU A 189 19.46 6.78 -19.48
CA GLU A 189 18.59 5.79 -20.11
C GLU A 189 17.69 5.08 -19.09
N TYR A 190 18.21 4.70 -17.91
CA TYR A 190 17.41 4.17 -16.81
C TYR A 190 16.28 5.13 -16.44
N LEU A 191 16.59 6.41 -16.20
CA LEU A 191 15.60 7.42 -15.84
C LEU A 191 14.57 7.65 -16.96
N ARG A 192 15.01 7.60 -18.23
CA ARG A 192 14.11 7.69 -19.40
C ARG A 192 13.15 6.50 -19.41
N LEU A 193 13.65 5.28 -19.21
CA LEU A 193 12.85 4.05 -19.17
C LEU A 193 11.85 4.07 -18.01
N VAL A 194 12.29 4.41 -16.80
CA VAL A 194 11.43 4.51 -15.61
C VAL A 194 10.29 5.50 -15.85
N LYS A 195 10.60 6.74 -16.27
CA LYS A 195 9.57 7.77 -16.49
C LYS A 195 8.59 7.38 -17.60
N LYS A 196 9.11 6.87 -18.72
CA LYS A 196 8.27 6.47 -19.86
C LYS A 196 7.35 5.30 -19.52
N THR A 197 7.82 4.35 -18.73
CA THR A 197 7.06 3.19 -18.27
C THR A 197 6.04 3.61 -17.21
N GLY A 198 6.48 4.35 -16.19
CA GLY A 198 5.64 4.77 -15.06
C GLY A 198 4.44 5.64 -15.47
N ASN A 199 4.62 6.53 -16.45
CA ASN A 199 3.53 7.35 -16.99
C ASN A 199 2.39 6.54 -17.64
N GLY A 200 2.64 5.27 -18.00
CA GLY A 200 1.65 4.40 -18.62
C GLY A 200 0.64 3.74 -17.66
N VAL A 201 0.75 3.99 -16.34
CA VAL A 201 -0.13 3.42 -15.30
C VAL A 201 -1.61 3.71 -15.54
N TRP A 202 -1.94 4.81 -16.21
CA TRP A 202 -3.32 5.17 -16.46
C TRP A 202 -4.07 4.12 -17.30
N LEU A 203 -3.38 3.45 -18.24
CA LEU A 203 -4.03 2.39 -19.03
C LEU A 203 -4.34 1.13 -18.18
N LEU A 204 -3.51 0.85 -17.17
CA LEU A 204 -3.77 -0.22 -16.19
C LEU A 204 -5.07 0.04 -15.43
N ALA A 205 -5.24 1.25 -14.89
CA ALA A 205 -6.47 1.65 -14.22
C ALA A 205 -7.66 1.61 -15.19
N MET A 206 -7.48 2.09 -16.42
CA MET A 206 -8.56 2.15 -17.41
C MET A 206 -9.09 0.78 -17.84
N LEU A 207 -8.22 -0.21 -18.07
CA LEU A 207 -8.67 -1.56 -18.45
C LEU A 207 -9.61 -2.20 -17.42
N LYS A 208 -9.45 -1.84 -16.14
CA LYS A 208 -10.28 -2.30 -15.03
C LYS A 208 -11.62 -1.53 -14.89
N ILE A 209 -11.78 -0.42 -15.60
CA ILE A 209 -13.01 0.40 -15.62
C ILE A 209 -13.82 0.17 -16.91
N LEU A 210 -13.15 0.02 -18.06
CA LEU A 210 -13.82 -0.19 -19.36
C LEU A 210 -14.75 -1.40 -19.36
N PRO A 211 -15.88 -1.38 -20.11
CA PRO A 211 -16.73 -2.56 -20.27
C PRO A 211 -15.91 -3.82 -20.59
N LEU A 212 -16.19 -4.94 -19.90
CA LEU A 212 -15.37 -6.14 -19.98
C LEU A 212 -15.16 -6.67 -21.42
N PRO A 213 -16.17 -6.70 -22.31
CA PRO A 213 -15.97 -7.14 -23.69
C PRO A 213 -14.95 -6.27 -24.45
N LEU A 214 -14.98 -4.96 -24.24
CA LEU A 214 -14.04 -4.02 -24.84
C LEU A 214 -12.63 -4.21 -24.27
N ALA A 215 -12.49 -4.34 -22.95
CA ALA A 215 -11.19 -4.58 -22.33
C ALA A 215 -10.57 -5.90 -22.84
N LYS A 216 -11.38 -6.97 -22.96
CA LYS A 216 -10.95 -8.25 -23.55
C LYS A 216 -10.54 -8.08 -25.02
N PHE A 217 -11.29 -7.32 -25.81
CA PHE A 217 -10.94 -7.05 -27.21
C PHE A 217 -9.58 -6.33 -27.34
N LEU A 218 -9.32 -5.30 -26.53
CA LEU A 218 -8.06 -4.56 -26.54
C LEU A 218 -6.87 -5.44 -26.15
N VAL A 219 -7.07 -6.34 -25.18
CA VAL A 219 -6.04 -7.30 -24.76
C VAL A 219 -5.80 -8.37 -25.82
N TYR A 220 -6.87 -8.97 -26.36
CA TYR A 220 -6.80 -10.03 -27.35
C TYR A 220 -6.12 -9.59 -28.66
N THR A 221 -6.40 -8.36 -29.11
CA THR A 221 -5.77 -7.79 -30.31
C THR A 221 -4.33 -7.31 -30.09
N GLY A 222 -3.84 -7.32 -28.85
CA GLY A 222 -2.50 -6.82 -28.51
C GLY A 222 -2.36 -5.29 -28.53
N LEU A 223 -3.42 -4.54 -28.86
CA LEU A 223 -3.41 -3.07 -28.93
C LEU A 223 -2.89 -2.42 -27.66
N VAL A 224 -3.18 -2.99 -26.49
CA VAL A 224 -2.70 -2.51 -25.19
C VAL A 224 -1.18 -2.38 -25.13
N LYS A 225 -0.43 -3.32 -25.71
CA LYS A 225 1.05 -3.30 -25.72
C LYS A 225 1.62 -2.25 -26.67
N HIS A 226 0.89 -1.93 -27.75
CA HIS A 226 1.28 -0.89 -28.70
C HIS A 226 0.94 0.51 -28.18
N LEU A 227 -0.18 0.66 -27.48
CA LEU A 227 -0.65 1.93 -26.94
C LEU A 227 0.03 2.33 -25.62
N SER A 228 0.63 1.37 -24.90
CA SER A 228 1.24 1.64 -23.60
C SER A 228 2.60 1.01 -23.44
N TYR A 229 3.59 1.87 -23.23
CA TYR A 229 4.94 1.47 -22.89
C TYR A 229 4.99 0.68 -21.57
N PHE A 230 4.04 0.92 -20.65
CA PHE A 230 3.89 0.14 -19.42
C PHE A 230 3.69 -1.35 -19.73
N PHE A 231 2.71 -1.69 -20.56
CA PHE A 231 2.43 -3.08 -20.92
C PHE A 231 3.46 -3.68 -21.88
N LYS A 232 4.19 -2.85 -22.62
CA LYS A 232 5.37 -3.29 -23.39
C LYS A 232 6.50 -3.75 -22.46
N MET A 233 6.74 -3.04 -21.36
CA MET A 233 7.83 -3.33 -20.42
C MET A 233 7.43 -4.30 -19.31
N ALA A 234 6.14 -4.45 -19.02
CA ALA A 234 5.61 -5.35 -17.99
C ALA A 234 6.16 -6.80 -18.02
N PRO A 235 6.40 -7.44 -19.18
CA PRO A 235 6.95 -8.79 -19.26
C PRO A 235 8.42 -8.90 -18.90
N ARG A 236 9.15 -7.78 -18.78
CA ARG A 236 10.59 -7.77 -18.51
C ARG A 236 10.84 -7.72 -17.00
N THR A 237 11.79 -8.52 -16.54
CA THR A 237 12.25 -8.44 -15.15
C THR A 237 13.03 -7.14 -14.92
N LEU A 238 13.13 -6.71 -13.68
CA LEU A 238 14.02 -5.61 -13.31
C LEU A 238 15.48 -5.95 -13.62
N THR A 239 15.91 -7.18 -13.28
CA THR A 239 17.27 -7.67 -13.57
C THR A 239 17.65 -7.60 -15.03
N ASP A 240 16.77 -8.05 -15.94
CA ASP A 240 17.04 -8.02 -17.38
C ASP A 240 17.27 -6.58 -17.87
N VAL A 241 16.44 -5.65 -17.40
CA VAL A 241 16.53 -4.24 -17.83
C VAL A 241 17.79 -3.59 -17.28
N VAL A 242 18.09 -3.70 -15.99
CA VAL A 242 19.28 -3.04 -15.42
C VAL A 242 20.59 -3.66 -15.90
N SER A 243 20.60 -4.96 -16.21
CA SER A 243 21.79 -5.66 -16.72
C SER A 243 22.18 -5.24 -18.13
N GLU A 244 21.21 -4.84 -18.95
CA GLU A 244 21.44 -4.28 -20.28
C GLU A 244 22.01 -2.85 -20.26
N LEU A 245 21.78 -2.09 -19.18
CA LEU A 245 22.17 -0.68 -19.11
C LEU A 245 23.63 -0.47 -18.70
N THR A 246 24.17 -1.32 -17.83
CA THR A 246 25.52 -1.15 -17.28
C THR A 246 26.09 -2.49 -16.82
N GLN A 247 27.42 -2.63 -16.78
CA GLN A 247 28.11 -3.75 -16.13
C GLN A 247 28.50 -3.46 -14.67
N ASN A 248 28.34 -2.23 -14.20
CA ASN A 248 28.63 -1.84 -12.82
C ASN A 248 27.60 -2.44 -11.86
N LYS A 249 28.03 -3.40 -11.03
CA LYS A 249 27.14 -4.12 -10.11
C LYS A 249 26.55 -3.22 -9.01
N ASP A 250 27.31 -2.27 -8.49
CA ASP A 250 26.79 -1.32 -7.50
C ASP A 250 25.74 -0.40 -8.13
N LEU A 251 25.92 0.04 -9.38
CA LEU A 251 24.90 0.83 -10.06
C LEU A 251 23.62 0.02 -10.32
N ARG A 252 23.73 -1.27 -10.70
CA ARG A 252 22.56 -2.16 -10.83
C ARG A 252 21.82 -2.32 -9.50
N ALA A 253 22.56 -2.46 -8.40
CA ALA A 253 21.99 -2.48 -7.05
C ALA A 253 21.29 -1.15 -6.72
N VAL A 254 21.91 0.00 -7.02
CA VAL A 254 21.29 1.32 -6.83
C VAL A 254 20.04 1.51 -7.69
N PHE A 255 19.99 0.99 -8.91
CA PHE A 255 18.76 1.00 -9.71
C PHE A 255 17.67 0.10 -9.14
N SER A 256 18.02 -0.91 -8.33
CA SER A 256 17.08 -1.96 -7.92
C SER A 256 16.66 -1.90 -6.46
N TYR A 257 17.36 -1.13 -5.60
CA TYR A 257 17.30 -1.21 -4.13
C TYR A 257 15.90 -1.21 -3.52
N ILE A 258 14.96 -0.45 -4.09
CA ILE A 258 13.66 -0.22 -3.47
C ILE A 258 12.67 -1.39 -3.63
N PHE A 259 13.13 -2.52 -4.17
CA PHE A 259 12.31 -3.71 -4.40
C PHE A 259 11.65 -4.28 -3.15
N GLY A 260 12.25 -4.01 -1.98
CA GLY A 260 11.66 -4.34 -0.68
C GLY A 260 10.25 -3.78 -0.46
N THR A 261 9.90 -2.67 -1.12
CA THR A 261 8.59 -2.02 -0.93
C THR A 261 7.45 -2.60 -1.78
N TYR A 262 7.74 -3.60 -2.64
CA TYR A 262 6.72 -4.41 -3.31
C TYR A 262 6.96 -5.92 -3.20
N GLY A 263 8.02 -6.35 -2.51
CA GLY A 263 8.18 -7.73 -2.05
C GLY A 263 8.72 -8.74 -3.06
N ASN A 264 9.20 -8.33 -4.24
CA ASN A 264 9.78 -9.25 -5.22
C ASN A 264 11.25 -8.95 -5.48
N ALA A 265 12.09 -9.98 -5.48
CA ALA A 265 13.47 -9.86 -5.92
C ALA A 265 13.55 -9.33 -7.37
N PRO A 266 14.62 -8.61 -7.76
CA PRO A 266 14.73 -8.03 -9.10
C PRO A 266 14.49 -9.00 -10.28
N LYS A 267 14.89 -10.26 -10.15
CA LYS A 267 14.66 -11.31 -11.16
C LYS A 267 13.21 -11.77 -11.29
N GLU A 268 12.37 -11.49 -10.30
CA GLU A 268 10.94 -11.84 -10.29
C GLU A 268 10.06 -10.62 -10.53
N ALA A 269 10.55 -9.44 -10.15
CA ALA A 269 9.83 -8.18 -10.22
C ALA A 269 9.65 -7.69 -11.66
N SER A 270 8.44 -7.27 -11.99
CA SER A 270 8.20 -6.55 -13.25
C SER A 270 8.88 -5.19 -13.25
N PHE A 271 9.65 -4.86 -14.31
CA PHE A 271 10.21 -3.51 -14.47
C PHE A 271 9.12 -2.44 -14.51
N ALA A 272 7.91 -2.79 -14.96
CA ALA A 272 6.78 -1.88 -14.96
C ALA A 272 6.34 -1.51 -13.53
N MET A 273 6.27 -2.47 -12.60
CA MET A 273 6.00 -2.20 -11.19
C MET A 273 7.09 -1.33 -10.57
N HIS A 274 8.35 -1.71 -10.79
CA HIS A 274 9.49 -0.96 -10.30
C HIS A 274 9.45 0.51 -10.79
N SER A 275 9.13 0.72 -12.07
CA SER A 275 9.01 2.06 -12.65
C SER A 275 7.94 2.93 -11.99
N LEU A 276 6.82 2.35 -11.56
CA LEU A 276 5.77 3.10 -10.83
C LEU A 276 6.28 3.62 -9.51
N LEU A 277 6.95 2.74 -8.76
CA LEU A 277 7.47 3.06 -7.45
C LEU A 277 8.63 4.05 -7.52
N THR A 278 9.58 3.88 -8.44
CA THR A 278 10.67 4.84 -8.61
C THR A 278 10.10 6.21 -9.00
N THR A 279 9.12 6.24 -9.92
CA THR A 279 8.42 7.49 -10.29
C THR A 279 7.70 8.14 -9.10
N HIS A 280 7.14 7.34 -8.19
CA HIS A 280 6.45 7.82 -6.98
C HIS A 280 7.35 8.71 -6.12
N TYR A 281 8.64 8.37 -6.00
CA TYR A 281 9.60 9.08 -5.13
C TYR A 281 10.50 10.09 -5.85
N LEU A 282 10.47 10.17 -7.19
CA LEU A 282 11.29 11.13 -7.96
C LEU A 282 11.13 12.59 -7.50
N ASN A 283 9.96 12.95 -6.96
CA ASN A 283 9.64 14.31 -6.54
C ASN A 283 9.78 14.53 -5.03
N GLY A 284 10.21 13.52 -4.28
CA GLY A 284 10.35 13.58 -2.83
C GLY A 284 9.59 12.47 -2.12
N ALA A 285 9.79 12.42 -0.81
CA ALA A 285 9.11 11.54 0.12
C ALA A 285 8.57 12.36 1.28
N TRP A 286 7.46 11.92 1.84
CA TRP A 286 6.75 12.57 2.92
C TRP A 286 6.27 11.57 3.96
N TYR A 287 6.07 12.05 5.18
CA TYR A 287 5.53 11.30 6.30
C TYR A 287 4.34 12.06 6.92
N PRO A 288 3.26 11.38 7.35
CA PRO A 288 2.10 12.04 7.93
C PRO A 288 2.45 12.65 9.29
N LYS A 289 2.22 13.96 9.46
CA LYS A 289 2.43 14.62 10.75
C LYS A 289 1.47 14.03 11.78
N GLY A 290 1.97 13.64 12.96
CA GLY A 290 1.18 12.97 13.99
C GLY A 290 0.92 11.48 13.72
N GLY A 291 1.66 10.86 12.79
CA GLY A 291 1.64 9.42 12.51
C GLY A 291 0.56 8.94 11.53
N SER A 292 0.65 7.68 11.09
CA SER A 292 -0.23 7.11 10.06
C SER A 292 -1.70 7.02 10.49
N SER A 293 -1.97 6.92 11.79
CA SER A 293 -3.34 6.84 12.32
C SER A 293 -4.19 8.09 12.03
N GLN A 294 -3.57 9.22 11.65
CA GLN A 294 -4.30 10.42 11.19
C GLN A 294 -5.13 10.15 9.93
N ILE A 295 -4.71 9.20 9.08
CA ILE A 295 -5.42 8.85 7.85
C ILE A 295 -6.83 8.34 8.20
N ALA A 296 -6.92 7.30 9.03
CA ALA A 296 -8.21 6.76 9.46
C ALA A 296 -8.99 7.76 10.34
N TYR A 297 -8.30 8.46 11.24
CA TYR A 297 -8.92 9.43 12.15
C TYR A 297 -9.70 10.52 11.43
N HIS A 298 -9.20 11.01 10.30
CA HIS A 298 -9.88 12.06 9.52
C HIS A 298 -10.91 11.52 8.50
N MET A 299 -10.83 10.25 8.11
CA MET A 299 -11.81 9.63 7.20
C MET A 299 -13.12 9.26 7.93
N ILE A 300 -13.03 8.70 9.14
CA ILE A 300 -14.18 8.15 9.88
C ILE A 300 -15.30 9.19 10.10
N PRO A 301 -15.03 10.43 10.57
CA PRO A 301 -16.09 11.40 10.80
C PRO A 301 -16.90 11.77 9.55
N ILE A 302 -16.30 11.67 8.35
CA ILE A 302 -16.99 11.94 7.09
C ILE A 302 -18.03 10.85 6.81
N ILE A 303 -17.69 9.59 7.09
CA ILE A 303 -18.57 8.43 6.95
C ILE A 303 -19.75 8.54 7.93
N GLU A 304 -19.44 8.87 9.19
CA GLU A 304 -20.45 8.99 10.26
C GLU A 304 -21.43 10.14 10.02
N LYS A 305 -20.92 11.28 9.52
CA LYS A 305 -21.75 12.43 9.17
C LYS A 305 -22.77 12.11 8.05
N ALA A 306 -22.46 11.15 7.17
CA ALA A 306 -23.39 10.67 6.15
C ALA A 306 -24.40 9.63 6.68
N GLY A 307 -24.37 9.31 7.98
CA GLY A 307 -25.22 8.30 8.61
C GLY A 307 -24.67 6.88 8.52
N GLY A 308 -23.41 6.72 8.11
CA GLY A 308 -22.68 5.44 8.18
C GLY A 308 -22.04 5.20 9.55
N ALA A 309 -21.25 4.14 9.66
CA ALA A 309 -20.48 3.82 10.86
C ALA A 309 -19.20 3.04 10.53
N VAL A 310 -18.18 3.15 11.39
CA VAL A 310 -16.96 2.33 11.34
C VAL A 310 -16.80 1.60 12.67
N LEU A 311 -16.98 0.27 12.66
CA LEU A 311 -17.04 -0.55 13.86
C LEU A 311 -15.89 -1.55 13.91
N VAL A 312 -15.08 -1.47 14.97
CA VAL A 312 -13.93 -2.36 15.23
C VAL A 312 -14.33 -3.55 16.11
N ARG A 313 -13.48 -4.58 16.19
CA ARG A 313 -13.79 -5.87 16.85
C ARG A 313 -15.03 -6.52 16.23
N ALA A 314 -15.17 -6.37 14.93
CA ALA A 314 -16.31 -6.77 14.12
C ALA A 314 -15.84 -7.76 13.05
N GLN A 315 -15.36 -8.93 13.48
CA GLN A 315 -14.87 -9.93 12.55
C GLN A 315 -16.05 -10.52 11.77
N VAL A 316 -16.07 -10.24 10.46
CA VAL A 316 -17.00 -10.87 9.53
C VAL A 316 -16.57 -12.32 9.32
N ASN A 317 -17.46 -13.28 9.59
CA ASN A 317 -17.19 -14.70 9.43
C ASN A 317 -17.68 -15.24 8.07
N ARG A 318 -18.76 -14.67 7.51
CA ARG A 318 -19.29 -15.03 6.19
C ARG A 318 -20.06 -13.91 5.52
N ILE A 319 -20.08 -13.93 4.19
CA ILE A 319 -20.97 -13.12 3.36
C ILE A 319 -22.29 -13.87 3.19
N LEU A 320 -23.41 -13.14 3.32
CA LEU A 320 -24.75 -13.67 3.16
C LEU A 320 -25.21 -13.52 1.71
N PHE A 321 -25.90 -14.54 1.20
CA PHE A 321 -26.42 -14.59 -0.15
C PHE A 321 -27.92 -14.92 -0.14
N ASN A 322 -28.69 -14.34 -1.06
CA ASN A 322 -30.08 -14.70 -1.29
C ASN A 322 -30.21 -16.00 -2.11
N GLN A 323 -31.45 -16.39 -2.44
CA GLN A 323 -31.73 -17.60 -3.21
C GLN A 323 -31.14 -17.54 -4.63
N GLU A 324 -31.03 -16.33 -5.21
CA GLU A 324 -30.43 -16.05 -6.51
C GLU A 324 -28.89 -15.98 -6.49
N LYS A 325 -28.26 -16.25 -5.34
CA LYS A 325 -26.80 -16.18 -5.13
C LYS A 325 -26.22 -14.78 -5.31
N GLU A 326 -27.01 -13.75 -5.00
CA GLU A 326 -26.58 -12.35 -4.94
C GLU A 326 -26.22 -12.01 -3.49
N ALA A 327 -25.12 -11.27 -3.29
CA ALA A 327 -24.71 -10.85 -1.95
C ALA A 327 -25.76 -9.88 -1.36
N CYS A 328 -26.17 -10.13 -0.11
CA CYS A 328 -27.26 -9.39 0.54
C CYS A 328 -26.95 -8.98 1.99
N GLY A 329 -25.71 -9.17 2.44
CA GLY A 329 -25.29 -8.83 3.78
C GLY A 329 -24.05 -9.59 4.23
N VAL A 330 -23.75 -9.47 5.51
CA VAL A 330 -22.67 -10.21 6.17
C VAL A 330 -23.14 -10.72 7.52
N SER A 331 -22.40 -11.68 8.03
CA SER A 331 -22.53 -12.13 9.41
C SER A 331 -21.30 -11.75 10.23
N VAL A 332 -21.52 -11.32 11.47
CA VAL A 332 -20.47 -10.95 12.43
C VAL A 332 -20.61 -11.82 13.66
N LEU A 333 -19.50 -12.42 14.09
CA LEU A 333 -19.45 -13.18 15.34
C LEU A 333 -19.16 -12.26 16.52
N LYS A 334 -19.98 -12.36 17.57
CA LYS A 334 -19.76 -11.70 18.86
C LYS A 334 -19.83 -12.75 19.97
N GLY A 335 -18.67 -13.29 20.34
CA GLY A 335 -18.61 -14.45 21.23
C GLY A 335 -19.19 -15.68 20.52
N GLN A 336 -20.29 -16.23 21.04
CA GLN A 336 -21.02 -17.33 20.41
C GLN A 336 -22.23 -16.86 19.59
N GLU A 337 -22.61 -15.58 19.70
CA GLU A 337 -23.75 -15.02 18.98
C GLU A 337 -23.35 -14.62 17.57
N GLU A 338 -24.24 -14.94 16.63
CA GLU A 338 -24.10 -14.57 15.23
C GLU A 338 -25.10 -13.46 14.88
N VAL A 339 -24.58 -12.31 14.46
CA VAL A 339 -25.40 -11.14 14.10
C VAL A 339 -25.38 -10.96 12.59
N HIS A 340 -26.55 -11.07 11.96
CA HIS A 340 -26.72 -10.82 10.54
C HIS A 340 -26.99 -9.35 10.27
N ILE A 341 -26.26 -8.77 9.33
CA ILE A 341 -26.40 -7.38 8.92
C ILE A 341 -26.64 -7.34 7.42
N HIS A 342 -27.76 -6.76 7.02
CA HIS A 342 -28.19 -6.73 5.63
C HIS A 342 -27.88 -5.39 4.96
N ALA A 343 -27.44 -5.46 3.71
CA ALA A 343 -27.27 -4.32 2.81
C ALA A 343 -27.35 -4.80 1.35
N PRO A 344 -27.77 -3.95 0.41
CA PRO A 344 -27.89 -4.33 -1.00
C PRO A 344 -26.53 -4.53 -1.67
N MET A 345 -25.43 -4.11 -1.03
CA MET A 345 -24.07 -4.25 -1.56
C MET A 345 -23.09 -4.66 -0.46
N VAL A 346 -22.20 -5.59 -0.78
CA VAL A 346 -21.07 -5.98 0.06
C VAL A 346 -19.78 -5.70 -0.71
N ILE A 347 -18.86 -4.96 -0.09
CA ILE A 347 -17.53 -4.71 -0.65
C ILE A 347 -16.48 -5.28 0.29
N SER A 348 -15.56 -6.06 -0.25
CA SER A 348 -14.45 -6.62 0.52
C SER A 348 -13.14 -5.87 0.26
N ASP A 349 -12.58 -5.29 1.32
CA ASP A 349 -11.20 -4.81 1.41
C ASP A 349 -10.31 -5.84 2.14
N ALA A 350 -10.84 -7.03 2.44
CA ALA A 350 -10.11 -8.11 3.14
C ALA A 350 -9.12 -8.87 2.23
N GLY A 351 -9.06 -8.52 0.94
CA GLY A 351 -8.23 -9.19 -0.06
C GLY A 351 -8.91 -10.41 -0.71
N ILE A 352 -8.39 -10.82 -1.86
CA ILE A 352 -9.01 -11.83 -2.72
C ILE A 352 -9.05 -13.21 -2.06
N PHE A 353 -7.97 -13.60 -1.39
CA PHE A 353 -7.86 -14.90 -0.70
C PHE A 353 -8.87 -15.01 0.44
N ASN A 354 -8.90 -14.03 1.35
CA ASN A 354 -9.87 -14.05 2.46
C ASN A 354 -11.31 -14.02 1.93
N THR A 355 -11.58 -13.19 0.93
CA THR A 355 -12.93 -13.10 0.37
C THR A 355 -13.39 -14.44 -0.20
N TYR A 356 -12.60 -15.02 -1.11
CA TYR A 356 -13.03 -16.19 -1.86
C TYR A 356 -12.84 -17.51 -1.13
N GLU A 357 -11.81 -17.66 -0.31
CA GLU A 357 -11.49 -18.94 0.34
C GLU A 357 -12.12 -19.07 1.73
N LYS A 358 -12.40 -17.94 2.40
CA LYS A 358 -12.93 -17.94 3.78
C LYS A 358 -14.35 -17.39 3.88
N LEU A 359 -14.64 -16.23 3.29
CA LEU A 359 -15.90 -15.52 3.51
C LEU A 359 -17.06 -16.03 2.63
N LEU A 360 -16.77 -16.70 1.52
CA LEU A 360 -17.78 -17.31 0.66
C LEU A 360 -18.24 -18.69 1.16
N PRO A 361 -19.52 -19.06 1.00
CA PRO A 361 -20.00 -20.44 1.12
C PRO A 361 -19.28 -21.38 0.16
N LYS A 362 -19.04 -22.64 0.57
CA LYS A 362 -18.23 -23.63 -0.16
C LYS A 362 -18.69 -23.85 -1.60
N GLU A 363 -19.99 -23.81 -1.84
CA GLU A 363 -20.60 -23.96 -3.15
C GLU A 363 -20.22 -22.81 -4.10
N LEU A 364 -20.11 -21.58 -3.57
CA LEU A 364 -19.71 -20.41 -4.34
C LEU A 364 -18.19 -20.35 -4.52
N GLN A 365 -17.42 -20.86 -3.56
CA GLN A 365 -15.96 -21.01 -3.71
C GLN A 365 -15.63 -21.85 -4.94
N ALA A 366 -16.39 -22.92 -5.18
CA ALA A 366 -16.16 -23.86 -6.29
C ALA A 366 -16.53 -23.31 -7.69
N MET A 367 -17.08 -22.10 -7.79
CA MET A 367 -17.47 -21.52 -9.08
C MET A 367 -16.26 -21.39 -10.02
N PRO A 368 -16.35 -21.83 -11.29
CA PRO A 368 -15.21 -21.77 -12.23
C PRO A 368 -14.63 -20.38 -12.41
N ALA A 369 -15.47 -19.33 -12.37
CA ALA A 369 -15.01 -17.95 -12.48
C ALA A 369 -14.16 -17.50 -11.27
N ILE A 370 -14.52 -17.95 -10.07
CA ILE A 370 -13.77 -17.68 -8.82
C ILE A 370 -12.45 -18.44 -8.84
N GLN A 371 -12.49 -19.74 -9.15
CA GLN A 371 -11.30 -20.59 -9.24
C GLN A 371 -10.31 -20.08 -10.31
N ARG A 372 -10.82 -19.57 -11.44
CA ARG A 372 -9.97 -18.93 -12.46
C ARG A 372 -9.29 -17.66 -11.95
N GLN A 373 -9.94 -16.85 -11.11
CA GLN A 373 -9.29 -15.67 -10.54
C GLN A 373 -8.24 -16.07 -9.50
N LEU A 374 -8.53 -17.06 -8.65
CA LEU A 374 -7.59 -17.58 -7.67
C LEU A 374 -6.34 -18.20 -8.31
N SER A 375 -6.47 -18.91 -9.43
CA SER A 375 -5.31 -19.51 -10.13
C SER A 375 -4.38 -18.48 -10.78
N MET A 376 -4.82 -17.23 -10.93
CA MET A 376 -4.01 -16.13 -11.49
C MET A 376 -3.24 -15.34 -10.44
N VAL A 377 -3.50 -15.56 -9.15
CA VAL A 377 -2.89 -14.83 -8.05
C VAL A 377 -2.05 -15.76 -7.17
N LYS A 378 -1.03 -15.20 -6.53
CA LYS A 378 -0.21 -15.86 -5.52
C LYS A 378 -0.11 -14.94 -4.31
N HIS A 379 0.11 -15.50 -3.13
CA HIS A 379 0.45 -14.69 -1.95
C HIS A 379 1.76 -13.96 -2.23
N GLY A 380 1.81 -12.67 -1.86
CA GLY A 380 3.04 -11.90 -1.88
C GLY A 380 4.00 -12.29 -0.75
N GLU A 381 5.15 -11.62 -0.72
CA GLU A 381 6.18 -11.88 0.28
C GLU A 381 5.76 -11.41 1.68
N SER A 382 6.22 -12.16 2.68
CA SER A 382 6.06 -11.83 4.10
C SER A 382 7.38 -11.35 4.70
N GLY A 383 7.33 -10.93 5.96
CA GLY A 383 8.54 -10.57 6.65
C GLY A 383 8.38 -10.21 8.11
N LEU A 384 9.44 -9.58 8.60
CA LEU A 384 9.59 -9.12 9.97
C LEU A 384 9.41 -7.62 10.02
N SER A 385 8.74 -7.16 11.08
CA SER A 385 8.69 -5.74 11.45
C SER A 385 9.22 -5.61 12.86
N ILE A 386 10.38 -4.99 13.03
CA ILE A 386 11.05 -4.82 14.32
C ILE A 386 10.86 -3.39 14.79
N PHE A 387 10.44 -3.21 16.02
CA PHE A 387 10.12 -1.92 16.63
C PHE A 387 11.07 -1.66 17.77
N VAL A 388 11.84 -0.57 17.70
CA VAL A 388 12.84 -0.20 18.71
C VAL A 388 12.45 1.13 19.34
N GLY A 389 12.24 1.14 20.65
CA GLY A 389 12.04 2.34 21.46
C GLY A 389 13.35 2.75 22.11
N LEU A 390 13.74 4.00 21.89
CA LEU A 390 15.04 4.55 22.28
C LEU A 390 14.87 5.71 23.27
N ASN A 391 15.72 5.74 24.29
CA ASN A 391 15.86 6.88 25.19
C ASN A 391 16.84 7.88 24.59
N GLY A 392 16.36 9.10 24.35
CA GLY A 392 17.10 10.18 23.71
C GLY A 392 16.29 10.85 22.60
N THR A 393 16.58 12.12 22.41
CA THR A 393 16.11 12.93 21.29
C THR A 393 16.77 12.48 19.98
N LYS A 394 16.20 12.88 18.84
CA LYS A 394 16.79 12.58 17.52
C LYS A 394 18.18 13.20 17.36
N GLU A 395 18.44 14.36 17.96
CA GLU A 395 19.73 15.04 17.92
C GLU A 395 20.82 14.27 18.69
N GLU A 396 20.50 13.82 19.90
CA GLU A 396 21.40 13.00 20.73
C GLU A 396 21.75 11.69 20.05
N LEU A 397 20.77 11.05 19.41
CA LEU A 397 20.90 9.76 18.74
C LEU A 397 21.36 9.85 17.28
N GLY A 398 21.51 11.06 16.73
CA GLY A 398 21.92 11.28 15.33
C GLY A 398 20.89 10.82 14.29
N LEU A 399 19.61 10.75 14.67
CA LEU A 399 18.51 10.36 13.80
C LEU A 399 18.07 11.53 12.92
N LYS A 400 17.82 11.24 11.65
CA LYS A 400 17.31 12.20 10.66
C LYS A 400 16.02 11.70 10.04
N ALA A 401 15.29 12.59 9.37
CA ALA A 401 14.08 12.25 8.62
C ALA A 401 14.42 11.58 7.27
N ASN A 402 15.25 10.54 7.27
CA ASN A 402 15.63 9.73 6.10
C ASN A 402 15.45 8.23 6.40
N ASN A 403 15.78 7.38 5.44
CA ASN A 403 15.76 5.92 5.58
C ASN A 403 17.11 5.33 5.17
N TYR A 404 17.37 4.12 5.66
CA TYR A 404 18.52 3.31 5.26
C TYR A 404 18.04 1.98 4.69
N TRP A 405 18.58 1.62 3.53
CA TRP A 405 18.41 0.34 2.88
C TRP A 405 19.75 -0.38 2.92
N VAL A 406 19.89 -1.30 3.87
CA VAL A 406 21.15 -1.99 4.12
C VAL A 406 21.12 -3.36 3.48
N PHE A 407 22.09 -3.65 2.62
CA PHE A 407 22.26 -4.93 1.96
C PHE A 407 23.65 -5.49 2.24
N ALA A 408 23.71 -6.78 2.54
CA ALA A 408 24.98 -7.46 2.77
C ALA A 408 25.88 -7.44 1.52
N GLU A 409 25.29 -7.51 0.32
CA GLU A 409 26.00 -7.47 -0.97
C GLU A 409 25.17 -6.79 -2.07
N ASN A 410 25.76 -6.60 -3.25
CA ASN A 410 25.15 -5.89 -4.39
C ASN A 410 24.44 -6.80 -5.42
N ASP A 411 24.57 -8.12 -5.32
CA ASP A 411 23.82 -9.06 -6.16
C ASP A 411 22.53 -9.47 -5.42
N PHE A 412 21.48 -8.69 -5.60
CA PHE A 412 20.21 -8.90 -4.88
C PHE A 412 19.50 -10.20 -5.26
N ASP A 413 19.70 -10.70 -6.47
CA ASP A 413 19.07 -11.95 -6.90
C ASP A 413 19.72 -13.14 -6.20
N GLN A 414 21.05 -13.19 -6.18
CA GLN A 414 21.78 -14.20 -5.43
C GLN A 414 21.49 -14.09 -3.94
N LEU A 415 21.56 -12.88 -3.39
CA LEU A 415 21.35 -12.59 -1.97
C LEU A 415 19.98 -13.04 -1.46
N VAL A 416 18.90 -12.75 -2.20
CA VAL A 416 17.55 -13.20 -1.82
C VAL A 416 17.39 -14.71 -2.03
N ALA A 417 17.93 -15.29 -3.12
CA ALA A 417 17.84 -16.72 -3.38
C ALA A 417 18.55 -17.55 -2.30
N GLU A 418 19.76 -17.17 -1.91
CA GLU A 418 20.51 -17.80 -0.83
C GLU A 418 19.80 -17.66 0.52
N TYR A 419 19.24 -16.50 0.81
CA TYR A 419 18.49 -16.31 2.05
C TYR A 419 17.23 -17.17 2.11
N ARG A 420 16.49 -17.26 1.01
CA ARG A 420 15.28 -18.09 0.92
C ARG A 420 15.59 -19.58 0.99
N SER A 421 16.79 -20.04 0.63
CA SER A 421 17.16 -21.46 0.72
C SER A 421 17.54 -21.90 2.15
N LYS A 422 17.90 -20.96 3.03
CA LYS A 422 18.29 -21.24 4.41
C LYS A 422 17.15 -21.77 5.28
N LYS A 423 17.54 -22.55 6.28
CA LYS A 423 16.72 -22.88 7.45
C LYS A 423 16.57 -21.65 8.34
N ARG A 424 15.51 -21.61 9.14
CA ARG A 424 15.17 -20.43 9.96
C ARG A 424 16.26 -20.06 10.97
N GLU A 425 16.97 -21.04 11.54
CA GLU A 425 18.03 -20.81 12.53
C GLU A 425 19.26 -20.16 11.89
N GLU A 426 19.55 -20.49 10.63
CA GLU A 426 20.64 -19.89 9.85
C GLU A 426 20.25 -18.51 9.29
N ALA A 427 19.00 -18.38 8.84
CA ALA A 427 18.44 -17.14 8.33
C ALA A 427 18.32 -16.08 9.43
N ALA A 428 17.97 -16.48 10.66
CA ALA A 428 17.87 -15.59 11.81
C ALA A 428 19.19 -14.90 12.13
N LYS A 429 20.32 -15.60 11.94
CA LYS A 429 21.66 -15.09 12.24
C LYS A 429 22.23 -14.15 11.18
N ASN A 430 21.72 -14.22 9.95
CA ASN A 430 22.29 -13.54 8.79
C ASN A 430 21.18 -12.88 7.95
N ILE A 431 20.70 -11.72 8.40
CA ILE A 431 19.73 -10.93 7.66
C ILE A 431 20.45 -10.21 6.51
N PRO A 432 20.08 -10.48 5.26
CA PRO A 432 20.84 -9.99 4.12
C PRO A 432 20.38 -8.60 3.63
N LEU A 433 19.17 -8.19 4.05
CA LEU A 433 18.52 -6.95 3.70
C LEU A 433 17.78 -6.42 4.92
N LEU A 434 18.06 -5.18 5.32
CA LEU A 434 17.35 -4.49 6.38
C LEU A 434 16.98 -3.08 5.95
N PHE A 435 15.69 -2.77 5.94
CA PHE A 435 15.20 -1.41 5.87
C PHE A 435 15.17 -0.83 7.29
N VAL A 436 15.68 0.38 7.49
CA VAL A 436 15.70 1.09 8.77
C VAL A 436 15.16 2.51 8.60
N ALA A 437 14.18 2.87 9.42
CA ALA A 437 13.59 4.19 9.44
C ALA A 437 13.33 4.68 10.86
N SER A 438 13.37 6.00 11.08
CA SER A 438 12.92 6.61 12.33
C SER A 438 11.59 7.36 12.14
N PRO A 439 10.44 6.79 12.55
CA PRO A 439 9.18 7.52 12.55
C PRO A 439 9.23 8.78 13.41
N SER A 440 9.86 8.71 14.58
CA SER A 440 10.01 9.87 15.48
C SER A 440 10.80 11.02 14.85
N ALA A 441 11.86 10.74 14.09
CA ALA A 441 12.64 11.79 13.42
C ALA A 441 11.88 12.44 12.25
N LYS A 442 10.99 11.69 11.60
CA LYS A 442 10.17 12.15 10.47
C LYS A 442 8.95 12.95 10.89
N ASP A 443 8.45 12.74 12.10
CA ASP A 443 7.29 13.46 12.61
C ASP A 443 7.72 14.73 13.37
N PRO A 444 7.50 15.93 12.83
CA PRO A 444 7.86 17.17 13.52
C PRO A 444 7.03 17.42 14.79
N THR A 445 5.94 16.68 15.00
CA THR A 445 5.11 16.77 16.23
C THR A 445 5.58 15.82 17.32
N TRP A 446 6.59 14.98 17.06
CA TRP A 446 6.99 13.91 17.97
C TRP A 446 7.43 14.40 19.35
N GLU A 447 8.31 15.41 19.40
CA GLU A 447 8.89 15.92 20.65
C GLU A 447 7.81 16.48 21.60
N GLU A 448 6.74 17.07 21.08
CA GLU A 448 5.59 17.54 21.87
C GLU A 448 4.85 16.37 22.54
N ARG A 449 4.81 15.21 21.88
CA ARG A 449 4.00 14.04 22.29
C ARG A 449 4.79 13.05 23.15
N SER A 450 6.09 12.95 22.91
CA SER A 450 6.98 11.92 23.46
C SER A 450 8.38 12.49 23.73
N PRO A 451 8.52 13.49 24.63
CA PRO A 451 9.77 14.20 24.84
C PRO A 451 10.89 13.27 25.31
N GLY A 452 12.09 13.47 24.78
CA GLY A 452 13.28 12.67 25.13
C GLY A 452 13.21 11.19 24.73
N LYS A 453 12.27 10.81 23.85
CA LYS A 453 12.12 9.45 23.33
C LYS A 453 12.22 9.45 21.81
N SER A 454 12.76 8.37 21.23
CA SER A 454 12.81 8.16 19.78
C SER A 454 12.38 6.74 19.42
N THR A 455 12.06 6.52 18.14
CA THR A 455 11.69 5.20 17.62
C THR A 455 12.45 4.87 16.34
N LEU A 456 12.74 3.58 16.18
CA LEU A 456 13.10 2.97 14.90
C LEU A 456 12.08 1.90 14.52
N THR A 457 11.85 1.78 13.22
CA THR A 457 11.14 0.65 12.62
C THR A 457 12.06 0.00 11.60
N LEU A 458 12.26 -1.30 11.75
CA LEU A 458 13.07 -2.11 10.87
C LEU A 458 12.19 -3.11 10.12
N VAL A 459 12.49 -3.35 8.85
CA VAL A 459 11.76 -4.34 8.03
C VAL A 459 12.75 -5.22 7.28
N SER A 460 12.51 -6.53 7.31
CA SER A 460 13.24 -7.53 6.54
C SER A 460 12.27 -8.59 6.02
N PHE A 461 12.66 -9.33 4.98
CA PHE A 461 11.91 -10.50 4.54
C PHE A 461 12.05 -11.65 5.52
N ALA A 462 11.02 -12.50 5.55
CA ALA A 462 10.99 -13.75 6.29
C ALA A 462 9.87 -14.64 5.76
N LYS A 463 10.17 -15.94 5.65
CA LYS A 463 9.21 -16.92 5.16
C LYS A 463 8.15 -17.21 6.22
N TYR A 464 6.91 -17.37 5.78
CA TYR A 464 5.81 -17.82 6.63
C TYR A 464 6.12 -19.18 7.26
N GLU A 465 6.70 -20.08 6.47
CA GLU A 465 7.03 -21.46 6.83
C GLU A 465 8.01 -21.53 8.01
N TRP A 466 8.81 -20.49 8.23
CA TRP A 466 9.72 -20.44 9.38
C TRP A 466 8.99 -20.33 10.72
N PHE A 467 7.76 -19.82 10.71
CA PHE A 467 6.95 -19.57 11.91
C PHE A 467 5.64 -20.36 11.94
N GLU A 468 5.36 -21.16 10.89
CA GLU A 468 4.05 -21.78 10.69
C GLU A 468 3.61 -22.69 11.85
N GLU A 469 4.55 -23.37 12.51
CA GLU A 469 4.21 -24.30 13.60
C GLU A 469 3.54 -23.61 14.80
N TRP A 470 3.74 -22.30 14.98
CA TRP A 470 3.11 -21.51 16.04
C TRP A 470 1.84 -20.77 15.60
N LYS A 471 1.29 -21.06 14.41
CA LYS A 471 0.12 -20.34 13.87
C LYS A 471 -1.12 -20.40 14.77
N ASP A 472 -1.33 -21.53 15.44
CA ASP A 472 -2.46 -21.78 16.35
C ASP A 472 -2.12 -21.39 17.81
N GLY A 473 -0.89 -20.94 18.06
CA GLY A 473 -0.44 -20.49 19.37
C GLY A 473 -1.09 -19.16 19.77
N LYS A 474 -1.33 -18.98 21.08
CA LYS A 474 -1.93 -17.77 21.62
C LYS A 474 -1.04 -16.56 21.32
N VAL A 475 -1.63 -15.51 20.76
CA VAL A 475 -0.92 -14.25 20.46
C VAL A 475 -0.32 -13.67 21.75
N GLY A 476 0.96 -13.29 21.68
CA GLY A 476 1.74 -12.82 22.84
C GLY A 476 2.30 -13.94 23.72
N ASN A 477 1.92 -15.20 23.51
CA ASN A 477 2.42 -16.35 24.27
C ASN A 477 2.52 -17.61 23.39
N ARG A 478 3.55 -17.67 22.56
CA ARG A 478 3.81 -18.76 21.60
C ARG A 478 4.95 -19.71 22.05
N GLY A 479 5.27 -19.72 23.34
CA GLY A 479 6.32 -20.58 23.91
C GLY A 479 7.75 -20.05 23.71
N PRO A 480 8.74 -20.67 24.40
CA PRO A 480 10.13 -20.21 24.41
C PRO A 480 10.82 -20.30 23.05
N ASP A 481 10.68 -21.41 22.32
CA ASP A 481 11.36 -21.62 21.02
C ASP A 481 11.00 -20.53 19.98
N TYR A 482 9.75 -20.08 19.98
CA TYR A 482 9.31 -18.96 19.15
C TYR A 482 10.00 -17.64 19.54
N GLN A 483 10.12 -17.40 20.86
CA GLN A 483 10.77 -16.19 21.37
C GLN A 483 12.27 -16.21 21.09
N ASP A 484 12.94 -17.37 21.22
CA ASP A 484 14.36 -17.52 20.94
C ASP A 484 14.65 -17.27 19.46
N LEU A 485 13.85 -17.83 18.55
CA LEU A 485 13.98 -17.57 17.12
C LEU A 485 13.76 -16.08 16.81
N LYS A 486 12.72 -15.49 17.37
CA LYS A 486 12.40 -14.07 17.21
C LYS A 486 13.52 -13.18 17.76
N GLN A 487 14.10 -13.54 18.90
CA GLN A 487 15.22 -12.83 19.51
C GLN A 487 16.48 -12.92 18.64
N ALA A 488 16.76 -14.07 18.03
CA ALA A 488 17.89 -14.21 17.11
C ALA A 488 17.78 -13.25 15.91
N PHE A 489 16.58 -13.09 15.33
CA PHE A 489 16.35 -12.08 14.29
C PHE A 489 16.52 -10.65 14.80
N ILE A 490 16.03 -10.37 16.01
CA ILE A 490 16.18 -9.05 16.65
C ILE A 490 17.67 -8.73 16.84
N ASP A 491 18.45 -9.66 17.36
CA ASP A 491 19.87 -9.46 17.63
C ASP A 491 20.64 -9.19 16.34
N SER A 492 20.42 -9.99 15.29
CA SER A 492 21.05 -9.76 13.98
C SER A 492 20.66 -8.42 13.34
N ALA A 493 19.40 -7.99 13.49
CA ALA A 493 18.98 -6.68 13.00
C ALA A 493 19.59 -5.54 13.82
N LEU A 494 19.74 -5.71 15.14
CA LEU A 494 20.36 -4.73 16.01
C LEU A 494 21.83 -4.52 15.70
N GLU A 495 22.59 -5.57 15.39
CA GLU A 495 24.00 -5.41 14.97
C GLU A 495 24.12 -4.47 13.77
N VAL A 496 23.21 -4.59 12.78
CA VAL A 496 23.16 -3.68 11.64
C VAL A 496 22.79 -2.25 12.06
N VAL A 497 21.85 -2.08 12.99
CA VAL A 497 21.44 -0.76 13.49
C VAL A 497 22.58 -0.07 14.24
N LEU A 498 23.27 -0.77 15.14
CA LEU A 498 24.36 -0.22 15.95
C LEU A 498 25.55 0.20 15.07
N ASP A 499 25.78 -0.51 13.98
CA ASP A 499 26.79 -0.17 12.98
C ASP A 499 26.40 1.06 12.13
N VAL A 500 25.16 1.12 11.63
CA VAL A 500 24.70 2.24 10.77
C VAL A 500 24.43 3.52 11.57
N TYR A 501 24.07 3.39 12.85
CA TYR A 501 23.80 4.50 13.77
C TYR A 501 24.73 4.44 14.99
N PRO A 502 25.99 4.90 14.87
CA PRO A 502 27.01 4.73 15.91
C PRO A 502 26.71 5.49 17.21
N LYS A 503 25.78 6.45 17.20
CA LYS A 503 25.31 7.15 18.41
C LYS A 503 24.24 6.38 19.18
N ILE A 504 23.68 5.31 18.62
CA ILE A 504 22.76 4.42 19.30
C ILE A 504 23.61 3.33 19.94
N THR A 505 23.61 3.30 21.27
CA THR A 505 24.26 2.26 22.06
C THR A 505 23.20 1.39 22.72
N ARG A 506 23.58 0.17 23.14
CA ARG A 506 22.62 -0.81 23.70
C ARG A 506 21.88 -0.28 24.94
N ASP A 507 22.50 0.57 25.76
CA ASP A 507 21.88 1.23 26.91
C ASP A 507 20.77 2.23 26.55
N LYS A 508 20.71 2.68 25.29
CA LYS A 508 19.64 3.56 24.80
C LYS A 508 18.38 2.79 24.44
N ILE A 509 18.42 1.47 24.32
CA ILE A 509 17.26 0.65 23.93
C ILE A 509 16.41 0.35 25.15
N GLU A 510 15.25 1.00 25.27
CA GLU A 510 14.27 0.76 26.35
C GLU A 510 13.25 -0.32 25.97
N TYR A 511 12.92 -0.41 24.68
CA TYR A 511 11.96 -1.36 24.17
C TYR A 511 12.44 -1.94 22.85
N ILE A 512 12.29 -3.26 22.69
CA ILE A 512 12.43 -3.89 21.39
C ILE A 512 11.47 -5.07 21.28
N ASP A 513 10.78 -5.16 20.15
CA ASP A 513 9.97 -6.31 19.82
C ASP A 513 9.84 -6.50 18.30
N ALA A 514 9.45 -7.69 17.86
CA ALA A 514 9.26 -8.01 16.44
C ALA A 514 7.89 -8.63 16.13
N GLY A 515 7.22 -8.09 15.11
CA GLY A 515 6.15 -8.76 14.38
C GLY A 515 6.73 -9.78 13.39
N THR A 516 6.18 -10.98 13.40
CA THR A 516 6.52 -12.09 12.48
C THR A 516 5.42 -12.29 11.42
N PRO A 517 5.63 -13.12 10.38
CA PRO A 517 4.59 -13.47 9.43
C PRO A 517 3.26 -13.89 10.09
N ILE A 518 3.30 -14.73 11.13
CA ILE A 518 2.11 -15.16 11.89
C ILE A 518 1.56 -14.08 12.85
N THR A 519 2.22 -12.94 12.96
CA THR A 519 1.67 -11.75 13.63
C THR A 519 0.74 -11.00 12.68
N ASN A 520 1.12 -10.90 11.39
CA ASN A 520 0.29 -10.29 10.35
C ASN A 520 -0.98 -11.11 10.03
N THR A 521 -0.93 -12.44 10.15
CA THR A 521 -2.15 -13.29 10.03
C THR A 521 -3.21 -12.92 11.05
N HIS A 522 -2.81 -12.49 12.25
CA HIS A 522 -3.72 -12.08 13.32
C HIS A 522 -4.21 -10.64 13.14
N TYR A 523 -3.29 -9.68 13.01
CA TYR A 523 -3.64 -8.27 13.08
C TYR A 523 -4.24 -7.71 11.79
N ILE A 524 -3.82 -8.20 10.63
CA ILE A 524 -4.29 -7.70 9.32
C ILE A 524 -4.88 -8.79 8.43
N ALA A 525 -5.13 -9.98 8.99
CA ALA A 525 -5.72 -11.12 8.30
C ALA A 525 -4.96 -11.58 7.04
N ALA A 526 -3.66 -11.28 6.91
CA ALA A 526 -2.84 -11.71 5.79
C ALA A 526 -2.58 -13.22 5.86
N PRO A 527 -3.16 -14.09 5.00
CA PRO A 527 -3.15 -15.55 5.21
C PRO A 527 -1.76 -16.19 5.29
N ARG A 528 -0.76 -15.62 4.62
CA ARG A 528 0.65 -16.02 4.66
C ARG A 528 1.54 -14.94 5.29
N GLY A 529 0.94 -14.01 6.03
CA GLY A 529 1.64 -12.90 6.68
C GLY A 529 2.17 -11.83 5.72
N GLU A 530 1.74 -11.85 4.47
CA GLU A 530 2.20 -10.98 3.40
C GLU A 530 1.96 -9.48 3.71
N PHE A 531 2.91 -8.62 3.33
CA PHE A 531 2.76 -7.16 3.52
C PHE A 531 1.88 -6.51 2.47
N TYR A 532 1.91 -7.06 1.25
CA TYR A 532 1.44 -6.40 0.04
C TYR A 532 0.28 -7.13 -0.66
N GLY A 533 -0.34 -8.11 0.03
CA GLY A 533 -1.44 -8.89 -0.50
C GLY A 533 -0.98 -9.82 -1.62
N VAL A 534 -1.67 -9.80 -2.75
CA VAL A 534 -1.24 -10.56 -3.93
C VAL A 534 0.19 -10.16 -4.36
N ASP A 535 0.96 -11.12 -4.84
CA ASP A 535 2.31 -10.96 -5.41
C ASP A 535 2.41 -9.88 -6.52
N HIS A 536 3.57 -9.23 -6.67
CA HIS A 536 3.85 -8.18 -7.68
C HIS A 536 4.84 -8.64 -8.77
N GLY A 537 4.94 -9.94 -9.00
CA GLY A 537 5.70 -10.50 -10.11
C GLY A 537 5.11 -10.19 -11.48
N ILE A 538 5.85 -10.56 -12.53
CA ILE A 538 5.50 -10.28 -13.94
C ILE A 538 4.07 -10.70 -14.31
N ALA A 539 3.60 -11.84 -13.79
CA ALA A 539 2.28 -12.39 -14.11
C ALA A 539 1.13 -11.40 -13.79
N ARG A 540 1.24 -10.65 -12.68
CA ARG A 540 0.25 -9.65 -12.27
C ARG A 540 0.12 -8.49 -13.25
N PHE A 541 1.21 -8.16 -13.95
CA PHE A 541 1.25 -7.03 -14.88
C PHE A 541 0.96 -7.44 -16.33
N HIS A 542 0.64 -8.72 -16.55
CA HIS A 542 0.12 -9.16 -17.84
C HIS A 542 -1.24 -8.49 -18.12
N PRO A 543 -1.52 -8.00 -19.34
CA PRO A 543 -2.78 -7.31 -19.63
C PRO A 543 -4.04 -8.12 -19.30
N GLU A 544 -4.01 -9.46 -19.45
CA GLU A 544 -5.13 -10.33 -19.08
C GLU A 544 -5.46 -10.28 -17.59
N PHE A 545 -4.45 -10.13 -16.71
CA PHE A 545 -4.69 -9.96 -15.28
C PHE A 545 -5.61 -8.76 -15.00
N SER A 546 -5.45 -7.67 -15.77
CA SER A 546 -6.25 -6.45 -15.62
C SER A 546 -7.70 -6.62 -16.04
N THR A 547 -8.00 -7.59 -16.91
CA THR A 547 -9.38 -7.89 -17.32
C THR A 547 -10.04 -8.91 -16.41
N MET A 548 -9.25 -9.73 -15.71
CA MET A 548 -9.75 -10.78 -14.82
C MET A 548 -9.90 -10.31 -13.37
N ILE A 549 -8.93 -9.59 -12.83
CA ILE A 549 -8.98 -9.08 -11.45
C ILE A 549 -9.50 -7.64 -11.50
N ARG A 550 -10.78 -7.46 -11.14
CA ARG A 550 -11.51 -6.20 -11.22
C ARG A 550 -12.27 -5.95 -9.92
N PRO A 551 -12.79 -4.73 -9.69
CA PRO A 551 -13.67 -4.49 -8.55
C PRO A 551 -14.92 -5.37 -8.58
N GLN A 552 -15.55 -5.56 -9.73
CA GLN A 552 -16.71 -6.44 -9.86
C GLN A 552 -16.27 -7.91 -9.76
N THR A 553 -16.88 -8.66 -8.86
CA THR A 553 -16.70 -10.11 -8.77
C THR A 553 -17.68 -10.84 -9.71
N PRO A 554 -17.51 -12.15 -9.95
CA PRO A 554 -18.51 -12.97 -10.61
C PRO A 554 -19.86 -13.07 -9.87
N LEU A 555 -19.90 -12.67 -8.59
CA LEU A 555 -21.08 -12.70 -7.75
C LEU A 555 -21.73 -11.31 -7.72
N LYS A 556 -23.02 -11.24 -8.05
CA LYS A 556 -23.73 -9.97 -8.08
C LYS A 556 -23.79 -9.33 -6.67
N ASN A 557 -23.70 -8.01 -6.63
CA ASN A 557 -23.64 -7.17 -5.42
C ASN A 557 -22.40 -7.38 -4.53
N LEU A 558 -21.47 -8.26 -4.91
CA LEU A 558 -20.19 -8.43 -4.25
C LEU A 558 -19.07 -7.76 -5.05
N TYR A 559 -18.33 -6.88 -4.38
CA TYR A 559 -17.21 -6.14 -4.97
C TYR A 559 -15.92 -6.36 -4.17
N LEU A 560 -14.78 -6.20 -4.83
CA LEU A 560 -13.45 -6.11 -4.23
C LEU A 560 -12.95 -4.67 -4.30
N THR A 561 -12.15 -4.27 -3.32
CA THR A 561 -11.42 -3.00 -3.33
C THR A 561 -10.01 -3.17 -2.77
N GLY A 562 -9.24 -2.07 -2.68
CA GLY A 562 -7.91 -2.08 -2.09
C GLY A 562 -6.80 -2.66 -2.97
N GLN A 563 -5.74 -3.12 -2.30
CA GLN A 563 -4.45 -3.39 -2.95
C GLN A 563 -4.47 -4.56 -3.94
N ASP A 564 -5.27 -5.60 -3.69
CA ASP A 564 -5.33 -6.78 -4.57
C ASP A 564 -5.98 -6.46 -5.91
N VAL A 565 -6.91 -5.50 -5.93
CA VAL A 565 -7.55 -5.04 -7.17
C VAL A 565 -6.59 -4.20 -8.01
N MET A 566 -5.73 -3.43 -7.36
CA MET A 566 -4.79 -2.51 -8.02
C MET A 566 -3.33 -2.83 -7.68
N LEU A 567 -2.74 -2.15 -6.70
CA LEU A 567 -1.32 -2.23 -6.36
C LEU A 567 -1.11 -2.07 -4.85
N CYS A 568 0.08 -2.40 -4.36
CA CYS A 568 0.43 -2.26 -2.95
C CYS A 568 0.61 -0.81 -2.51
N GLY A 569 0.75 -0.64 -1.18
CA GLY A 569 0.97 0.65 -0.54
C GLY A 569 -0.28 1.53 -0.51
N LEU A 570 -0.18 2.66 0.20
CA LEU A 570 -1.29 3.61 0.38
C LEU A 570 -1.89 4.05 -0.96
N THR A 571 -1.02 4.44 -1.90
CA THR A 571 -1.40 4.92 -3.23
C THR A 571 -2.10 3.85 -4.05
N GLY A 572 -1.55 2.64 -4.07
CA GLY A 572 -2.09 1.53 -4.85
C GLY A 572 -3.43 1.04 -4.31
N ALA A 573 -3.56 0.89 -3.00
CA ALA A 573 -4.81 0.51 -2.35
C ALA A 573 -5.90 1.56 -2.56
N LEU A 574 -5.54 2.85 -2.50
CA LEU A 574 -6.48 3.94 -2.77
C LEU A 574 -6.90 4.01 -4.24
N ALA A 575 -6.00 3.70 -5.18
CA ALA A 575 -6.37 3.52 -6.58
C ALA A 575 -7.36 2.36 -6.76
N GLY A 576 -7.27 1.31 -5.93
CA GLY A 576 -8.27 0.26 -5.81
C GLY A 576 -9.64 0.80 -5.40
N ALA A 577 -9.69 1.68 -4.40
CA ALA A 577 -10.91 2.37 -3.98
C ALA A 577 -11.51 3.24 -5.11
N LEU A 578 -10.68 3.97 -5.85
CA LEU A 578 -11.13 4.75 -7.01
C LEU A 578 -11.72 3.86 -8.11
N ASN A 579 -11.09 2.71 -8.41
CA ASN A 579 -11.64 1.75 -9.36
C ASN A 579 -12.98 1.16 -8.89
N CYS A 580 -13.07 0.77 -7.62
CA CYS A 580 -14.29 0.22 -7.06
C CYS A 580 -15.42 1.26 -7.00
N GLY A 581 -15.13 2.48 -6.56
CA GLY A 581 -16.08 3.58 -6.62
C GLY A 581 -16.49 3.92 -8.06
N SER A 582 -15.57 3.80 -9.02
CA SER A 582 -15.89 4.02 -10.43
C SER A 582 -16.87 2.97 -10.97
N ALA A 583 -16.68 1.73 -10.57
CA ALA A 583 -17.57 0.60 -10.87
C ALA A 583 -18.97 0.79 -10.26
N ILE A 584 -19.05 1.19 -8.99
CA ILE A 584 -20.30 1.34 -8.25
C ILE A 584 -21.09 2.57 -8.70
N LEU A 585 -20.41 3.69 -8.93
CA LEU A 585 -21.04 4.96 -9.29
C LEU A 585 -21.18 5.15 -10.80
N ASN A 586 -20.80 4.17 -11.63
CA ASN A 586 -20.82 4.24 -13.09
C ASN A 586 -20.21 5.56 -13.62
N ARG A 587 -19.01 5.86 -13.14
CA ARG A 587 -18.32 7.15 -13.30
C ARG A 587 -16.80 6.96 -13.19
N ASN A 588 -15.99 7.75 -13.89
CA ASN A 588 -14.53 7.63 -13.81
C ASN A 588 -13.92 8.53 -12.73
N LEU A 589 -13.80 7.99 -11.51
CA LEU A 589 -13.32 8.75 -10.36
C LEU A 589 -11.85 9.22 -10.48
N HIS A 590 -11.03 8.53 -11.27
CA HIS A 590 -9.65 8.98 -11.53
C HIS A 590 -9.62 10.29 -12.30
N LEU A 591 -10.45 10.41 -13.35
CA LEU A 591 -10.54 11.64 -14.14
C LEU A 591 -11.18 12.77 -13.35
N ASP A 592 -12.16 12.48 -12.50
CA ASP A 592 -12.75 13.48 -11.61
C ASP A 592 -11.72 14.05 -10.64
N ALA A 593 -10.92 13.19 -10.00
CA ALA A 593 -9.85 13.62 -9.12
C ALA A 593 -8.77 14.44 -9.86
N ILE A 594 -8.38 14.03 -11.07
CA ILE A 594 -7.44 14.79 -11.92
C ILE A 594 -8.04 16.16 -12.30
N SER A 595 -9.32 16.20 -12.65
CA SER A 595 -10.04 17.44 -13.01
C SER A 595 -10.09 18.40 -11.84
N LEU A 596 -10.44 17.91 -10.65
CA LEU A 596 -10.45 18.71 -9.42
C LEU A 596 -9.05 19.24 -9.07
N ALA A 597 -8.01 18.40 -9.14
CA ALA A 597 -6.63 18.82 -8.89
C ALA A 597 -6.18 19.95 -9.83
N LYS A 598 -6.54 19.86 -11.12
CA LYS A 598 -6.26 20.92 -12.10
C LYS A 598 -6.99 22.22 -11.77
N ARG A 599 -8.28 22.15 -11.40
CA ARG A 599 -9.08 23.34 -11.02
C ARG A 599 -8.50 24.02 -9.76
N ALA A 600 -8.15 23.23 -8.75
CA ALA A 600 -7.52 23.73 -7.52
C ALA A 600 -6.19 24.45 -7.78
N LYS A 601 -5.35 23.91 -8.66
CA LYS A 601 -4.08 24.54 -9.06
C LYS A 601 -4.30 25.91 -9.70
N CYS A 602 -5.25 26.03 -10.63
CA CYS A 602 -5.56 27.30 -11.29
C CYS A 602 -6.04 28.37 -10.30
N SER A 603 -6.83 27.98 -9.30
CA SER A 603 -7.29 28.92 -8.26
C SER A 603 -6.15 29.46 -7.40
N ASN A 604 -5.22 28.58 -6.97
CA ASN A 604 -4.07 28.99 -6.17
C ASN A 604 -3.09 29.90 -6.92
N ASN A 605 -2.92 29.71 -8.23
CA ASN A 605 -2.06 30.60 -9.03
C ASN A 605 -2.68 32.00 -9.16
N LYS A 606 -4.00 32.09 -9.43
CA LYS A 606 -4.71 33.38 -9.50
C LYS A 606 -4.66 34.17 -8.19
N MET A 607 -4.68 33.50 -7.05
CA MET A 607 -4.53 34.14 -5.72
C MET A 607 -3.09 34.56 -5.39
N LYS A 608 -2.08 34.06 -6.11
CA LYS A 608 -0.68 34.50 -5.95
C LYS A 608 -0.31 35.64 -6.89
N GLU A 609 -1.08 35.82 -7.96
CA GLU A 609 -0.91 36.87 -8.97
C GLU A 609 -1.77 38.12 -8.67
N ALA A 610 -2.77 38.00 -7.79
CA ALA A 610 -3.56 39.09 -7.22
C ALA A 610 -3.01 39.44 -5.83
#